data_AF-A0A243CVV8-F1
#
_entry.id   AF-A0A243CVV8-F1
#
_cell.length_a   1.000
_cell.length_b   1.000
_cell.length_c   1.000
_cell.angle_alpha   90.00
_cell.angle_beta   90.00
_cell.angle_gamma   90.00
#
_symmetry.space_group_name_H-M   'P 1'
#
loop_
_entity.id
_entity.type
_entity.pdbx_description
1 polymer ?
#
loop_
_entity_poly.entity_id
_entity_poly.type
_entity_poly.pdbx_seq_one_letter_code
_entity_poly.pdbx_strand_id
1 'polypeptide(L)'
;MRKWMLIGAMSSVLLTACSTQADNNTEVQQLKVENDKLQKEVAQLQQEPPKTLPAANDSKQIQDFKNEVSSIVEKANNTKPVGVKEDNLNTYLAVKKEIDQLDDKIDLSDNQLEADYRAGTITLEQYQTQEREHDILEDQLEQAENALEARFGIED
;
A
#
# COMPACT_ATOMS: atom_id res chain seq x y z
N MET A 1 -24.75 25.04 6.52
CA MET A 1 -25.41 26.34 6.27
C MET A 1 -24.54 27.19 5.38
N ARG A 2 -25.18 27.98 4.50
CA ARG A 2 -24.68 28.96 3.50
C ARG A 2 -24.70 28.45 2.06
N LYS A 3 -25.18 29.17 1.03
CA LYS A 3 -25.99 30.41 0.92
C LYS A 3 -26.46 30.47 -0.56
N TRP A 4 -27.76 30.71 -0.79
CA TRP A 4 -28.36 31.65 -1.78
C TRP A 4 -28.24 31.21 -3.27
N MET A 5 -29.14 31.51 -4.22
CA MET A 5 -30.01 32.67 -4.42
C MET A 5 -31.02 32.37 -5.56
N LEU A 6 -32.16 33.04 -5.52
CA LEU A 6 -33.23 33.11 -6.54
C LEU A 6 -32.74 33.72 -7.87
N ILE A 7 -33.36 33.36 -9.00
CA ILE A 7 -33.75 34.25 -10.12
C ILE A 7 -34.92 33.58 -10.86
N GLY A 8 -36.03 34.29 -10.99
CA GLY A 8 -37.22 33.85 -11.74
C GLY A 8 -37.24 34.36 -13.18
N ALA A 9 -38.19 33.85 -13.96
CA ALA A 9 -38.82 34.58 -15.04
C ALA A 9 -40.18 33.93 -15.36
N MET A 10 -41.24 34.72 -15.20
CA MET A 10 -42.54 34.43 -15.81
C MET A 10 -42.42 34.50 -17.33
N SER A 11 -43.01 33.55 -18.04
CA SER A 11 -43.65 33.82 -19.33
C SER A 11 -44.61 32.68 -19.67
N SER A 12 -45.88 32.95 -19.44
CA SER A 12 -46.99 32.25 -20.06
C SER A 12 -47.02 32.55 -21.56
N VAL A 13 -46.79 31.54 -22.40
CA VAL A 13 -47.27 31.51 -23.78
C VAL A 13 -47.79 30.10 -24.06
N LEU A 14 -49.11 29.97 -24.04
CA LEU A 14 -49.81 28.89 -24.74
C LEU A 14 -49.67 29.16 -26.24
N LEU A 15 -49.13 28.21 -27.00
CA LEU A 15 -49.41 28.06 -28.43
C LEU A 15 -49.07 26.62 -28.84
N THR A 16 -50.12 25.83 -28.97
CA THR A 16 -50.13 24.53 -29.65
C THR A 16 -49.77 24.74 -31.11
N ALA A 17 -48.72 24.11 -31.60
CA ALA A 17 -48.51 23.90 -33.03
C ALA A 17 -47.82 22.54 -33.23
N CYS A 18 -48.49 21.69 -34.00
CA CYS A 18 -48.15 20.29 -34.26
C CYS A 18 -46.69 20.10 -34.67
N SER A 19 -46.01 19.16 -34.02
CA SER A 19 -44.88 18.48 -34.65
C SER A 19 -45.01 16.99 -34.42
N THR A 20 -44.82 16.26 -35.52
CA THR A 20 -44.63 14.83 -35.58
C THR A 20 -43.49 14.47 -34.61
N GLN A 21 -43.82 13.90 -33.45
CA GLN A 21 -42.86 13.72 -32.36
C GLN A 21 -43.19 12.45 -31.56
N ALA A 22 -43.35 11.33 -32.26
CA ALA A 22 -43.64 10.04 -31.64
C ALA A 22 -42.38 9.22 -31.34
N ASP A 23 -41.27 9.43 -32.05
CA ASP A 23 -40.06 8.59 -31.92
C ASP A 23 -39.03 9.14 -30.92
N ASN A 24 -38.94 10.47 -30.78
CA ASN A 24 -37.98 11.16 -29.93
C ASN A 24 -38.25 10.93 -28.44
N ASN A 25 -39.51 10.65 -28.08
CA ASN A 25 -39.93 10.53 -26.69
C ASN A 25 -39.56 9.15 -26.09
N THR A 26 -39.30 8.15 -26.94
CA THR A 26 -38.90 6.81 -26.50
C THR A 26 -37.41 6.75 -26.21
N GLU A 27 -36.57 7.31 -27.10
CA GLU A 27 -35.12 7.39 -26.89
C GLU A 27 -34.75 8.27 -25.69
N VAL A 28 -35.43 9.42 -25.52
CA VAL A 28 -35.21 10.32 -24.36
C VAL A 28 -35.59 9.63 -23.05
N GLN A 29 -36.64 8.81 -23.03
CA GLN A 29 -37.01 8.04 -21.84
C GLN A 29 -36.02 6.92 -21.53
N GLN A 30 -35.52 6.22 -22.55
CA GLN A 30 -34.49 5.18 -22.36
C GLN A 30 -33.18 5.76 -21.83
N LEU A 31 -32.72 6.86 -22.43
CA LEU A 31 -31.51 7.55 -21.97
C LEU A 31 -31.64 8.06 -20.54
N LYS A 32 -32.83 8.48 -20.11
CA LYS A 32 -33.08 8.92 -18.74
C LYS A 32 -33.01 7.75 -17.76
N VAL A 33 -33.58 6.60 -18.10
CA VAL A 33 -33.48 5.37 -17.29
C VAL A 33 -32.04 4.89 -17.19
N GLU A 34 -31.27 4.95 -18.28
CA GLU A 34 -29.85 4.60 -18.28
C GLU A 34 -29.02 5.57 -17.43
N ASN A 35 -29.28 6.88 -17.52
CA ASN A 35 -28.59 7.87 -16.69
C ASN A 35 -28.92 7.68 -15.20
N ASP A 36 -30.18 7.42 -14.85
CA ASP A 36 -30.60 7.14 -13.47
C ASP A 36 -29.97 5.85 -12.94
N LYS A 37 -29.79 4.84 -13.80
CA LYS A 37 -29.09 3.59 -13.47
C LYS A 37 -27.60 3.85 -13.22
N LEU A 38 -26.93 4.58 -14.12
CA LEU A 38 -25.53 4.94 -13.98
C LEU A 38 -25.29 5.84 -12.76
N GLN A 39 -26.20 6.76 -12.45
CA GLN A 39 -26.12 7.58 -11.24
C GLN A 39 -26.26 6.72 -9.96
N LYS A 40 -27.13 5.70 -9.96
CA LYS A 40 -27.21 4.73 -8.85
C LYS A 40 -25.95 3.88 -8.74
N GLU A 41 -25.37 3.45 -9.86
CA GLU A 41 -24.14 2.64 -9.89
C GLU A 41 -22.94 3.45 -9.39
N VAL A 42 -22.79 4.70 -9.84
CA VAL A 42 -21.79 5.63 -9.33
C VAL A 42 -22.00 5.92 -7.84
N ALA A 43 -23.25 6.11 -7.39
CA ALA A 43 -23.54 6.32 -5.97
C ALA A 43 -23.26 5.08 -5.11
N GLN A 44 -23.45 3.86 -5.63
CA GLN A 44 -23.09 2.62 -4.94
C GLN A 44 -21.57 2.43 -4.86
N LEU A 45 -20.85 2.71 -5.94
CA LEU A 45 -19.38 2.66 -5.97
C LEU A 45 -18.74 3.74 -5.06
N GLN A 46 -19.42 4.88 -4.87
CA GLN A 46 -19.00 5.92 -3.93
C GLN A 46 -19.44 5.65 -2.48
N GLN A 47 -20.33 4.68 -2.25
CA GLN A 47 -20.86 4.32 -0.94
C GLN A 47 -20.25 3.05 -0.34
N GLU A 48 -19.45 2.27 -1.08
CA GLU A 48 -18.60 1.28 -0.43
C GLU A 48 -17.60 2.04 0.44
N PRO A 49 -17.74 1.98 1.78
CA PRO A 49 -16.72 2.56 2.63
C PRO A 49 -15.43 1.77 2.36
N PRO A 50 -14.25 2.42 2.29
CA PRO A 50 -13.02 1.66 2.43
C PRO A 50 -13.18 0.84 3.71
N LYS A 51 -13.04 -0.48 3.61
CA LYS A 51 -12.96 -1.33 4.79
C LYS A 51 -11.65 -0.97 5.47
N THR A 52 -11.65 0.12 6.23
CA THR A 52 -10.56 0.49 7.10
C THR A 52 -10.53 -0.56 8.20
N LEU A 53 -9.77 -1.62 7.95
CA LEU A 53 -9.38 -2.55 8.99
C LEU A 53 -8.54 -1.73 9.99
N PRO A 54 -8.75 -1.90 11.31
CA PRO A 54 -7.92 -1.24 12.28
C PRO A 54 -6.47 -1.68 12.07
N ALA A 55 -5.56 -0.70 12.07
CA ALA A 55 -4.10 -0.78 11.94
C ALA A 55 -3.38 -1.57 13.06
N ALA A 56 -4.06 -2.59 13.59
CA ALA A 56 -3.68 -3.31 14.80
C ALA A 56 -2.71 -4.47 14.53
N ASN A 57 -2.68 -5.02 13.30
CA ASN A 57 -1.72 -6.08 12.94
C ASN A 57 -0.34 -5.54 12.58
N ASP A 58 -0.28 -4.32 12.04
CA ASP A 58 0.92 -3.67 11.50
C ASP A 58 1.98 -3.40 12.58
N SER A 59 1.55 -2.95 13.77
CA SER A 59 2.50 -2.63 14.84
C SER A 59 3.20 -3.88 15.39
N LYS A 60 2.54 -5.04 15.43
CA LYS A 60 3.16 -6.26 15.95
C LYS A 60 4.22 -6.80 14.98
N GLN A 61 3.90 -6.85 13.69
CA GLN A 61 4.83 -7.36 12.68
C GLN A 61 6.11 -6.52 12.62
N ILE A 62 5.99 -5.19 12.63
CA ILE A 62 7.14 -4.28 12.69
C ILE A 62 7.98 -4.50 13.96
N GLN A 63 7.34 -4.73 15.12
CA GLN A 63 8.08 -5.02 16.35
C GLN A 63 8.79 -6.39 16.28
N ASP A 64 8.17 -7.40 15.68
CA ASP A 64 8.79 -8.70 15.47
C ASP A 64 10.03 -8.56 14.56
N PHE A 65 9.93 -7.82 13.45
CA PHE A 65 11.08 -7.52 12.59
C PHE A 65 12.16 -6.73 13.33
N LYS A 66 11.82 -5.70 14.12
CA LYS A 66 12.81 -4.96 14.94
C LYS A 66 13.59 -5.89 15.87
N ASN A 67 12.91 -6.85 16.49
CA ASN A 67 13.55 -7.83 17.36
C ASN A 67 14.43 -8.81 16.58
N GLU A 68 13.95 -9.32 15.44
CA GLU A 68 14.72 -10.22 14.57
C GLU A 68 15.97 -9.52 14.02
N VAL A 69 15.84 -8.29 13.49
CA VAL A 69 16.97 -7.47 13.00
C VAL A 69 17.97 -7.23 14.12
N SER A 70 17.52 -6.78 15.30
CA SER A 70 18.42 -6.56 16.44
C SER A 70 19.20 -7.84 16.80
N SER A 71 18.54 -9.00 16.80
CA SER A 71 19.19 -10.28 17.10
C SER A 71 20.20 -10.69 16.02
N ILE A 72 19.88 -10.49 14.74
CA ILE A 72 20.77 -10.83 13.63
C ILE A 72 21.96 -9.88 13.58
N VAL A 73 21.75 -8.57 13.78
CA VAL A 73 22.81 -7.56 13.88
C VAL A 73 23.77 -7.90 15.02
N GLU A 74 23.25 -8.23 16.21
CA GLU A 74 24.08 -8.66 17.33
C GLU A 74 24.87 -9.94 17.00
N LYS A 75 24.23 -10.92 16.37
CA LYS A 75 24.89 -12.16 15.95
C LYS A 75 25.98 -11.88 14.91
N ALA A 76 25.69 -11.11 13.88
CA ALA A 76 26.63 -10.71 12.84
C ALA A 76 27.83 -9.99 13.46
N ASN A 77 27.61 -9.03 14.36
CA ASN A 77 28.68 -8.29 15.04
C ASN A 77 29.58 -9.16 15.93
N ASN A 78 29.01 -10.19 16.58
CA ASN A 78 29.75 -11.08 17.47
C ASN A 78 30.39 -12.27 16.74
N THR A 79 30.00 -12.55 15.50
CA THR A 79 30.55 -13.64 14.70
C THR A 79 31.96 -13.28 14.25
N LYS A 80 32.93 -14.17 14.53
CA LYS A 80 34.35 -14.00 14.24
C LYS A 80 34.87 -15.19 13.42
N PRO A 81 35.92 -15.00 12.61
CA PRO A 81 36.63 -16.14 12.00
C PRO A 81 37.19 -17.07 13.09
N VAL A 82 37.03 -18.38 12.90
CA VAL A 82 37.30 -19.42 13.92
C VAL A 82 38.41 -20.40 13.54
N GLY A 83 38.98 -20.33 12.33
CA GLY A 83 40.00 -21.29 11.94
C GLY A 83 40.48 -21.14 10.52
N VAL A 84 40.51 -22.27 9.80
CA VAL A 84 40.95 -22.32 8.41
C VAL A 84 39.93 -21.66 7.48
N LYS A 85 40.36 -21.32 6.26
CA LYS A 85 39.57 -20.53 5.30
C LYS A 85 38.19 -21.12 5.03
N GLU A 86 38.06 -22.44 4.93
CA GLU A 86 36.79 -23.13 4.67
C GLU A 86 35.81 -22.98 5.84
N ASP A 87 36.27 -23.17 7.09
CA ASP A 87 35.43 -22.99 8.28
C ASP A 87 34.97 -21.54 8.42
N ASN A 88 35.83 -20.57 8.07
CA ASN A 88 35.47 -19.16 8.08
C ASN A 88 34.42 -18.84 7.02
N LEU A 89 34.57 -19.37 5.80
CA LEU A 89 33.58 -19.19 4.74
C LEU A 89 32.22 -19.79 5.13
N ASN A 90 32.21 -21.01 5.66
CA ASN A 90 30.97 -21.66 6.11
C ASN A 90 30.30 -20.88 7.25
N THR A 91 31.10 -20.33 8.17
CA THR A 91 30.59 -19.49 9.27
C THR A 91 29.98 -18.19 8.75
N TYR A 92 30.65 -17.51 7.80
CA TYR A 92 30.12 -16.32 7.13
C TYR A 92 28.80 -16.63 6.41
N LEU A 93 28.78 -17.63 5.54
CA LEU A 93 27.61 -17.99 4.73
C LEU A 93 26.40 -18.35 5.59
N ALA A 94 26.62 -18.95 6.77
CA ALA A 94 25.54 -19.25 7.69
C ALA A 94 24.85 -17.99 8.23
N VAL A 95 25.62 -16.95 8.58
CA VAL A 95 25.07 -15.67 9.07
C VAL A 95 24.50 -14.86 7.91
N LYS A 96 25.19 -14.78 6.77
CA LYS A 96 24.71 -14.10 5.57
C LYS A 96 23.32 -14.62 5.15
N LYS A 97 23.17 -15.94 5.13
CA LYS A 97 21.88 -16.57 4.83
C LYS A 97 20.76 -16.15 5.78
N GLU A 98 21.05 -15.93 7.06
CA GLU A 98 20.03 -15.47 8.00
C GLU A 98 19.65 -14.00 7.76
N ILE A 99 20.62 -13.16 7.37
CA ILE A 99 20.38 -11.77 6.94
C ILE A 99 19.49 -11.79 5.70
N ASP A 100 19.89 -12.49 4.63
CA ASP A 100 19.13 -12.62 3.37
C ASP A 100 17.69 -13.10 3.62
N GLN A 101 17.53 -14.09 4.53
CA GLN A 101 16.21 -14.62 4.85
C GLN A 101 15.31 -13.65 5.61
N LEU A 102 15.87 -12.70 6.36
CA LEU A 102 15.07 -11.67 7.03
C LEU A 102 14.77 -10.53 6.07
N ASP A 103 15.73 -10.15 5.25
CA ASP A 103 15.58 -9.18 4.16
C ASP A 103 14.42 -9.59 3.22
N ASP A 104 14.44 -10.82 2.69
CA ASP A 104 13.37 -11.41 1.87
C ASP A 104 11.97 -11.33 2.52
N LYS A 105 11.89 -11.41 3.86
CA LYS A 105 10.61 -11.32 4.59
C LYS A 105 10.13 -9.88 4.70
N ILE A 106 11.05 -8.92 4.85
CA ILE A 106 10.72 -7.50 4.90
C ILE A 106 10.25 -7.07 3.51
N ASP A 107 10.97 -7.45 2.45
CA ASP A 107 10.56 -7.28 1.05
C ASP A 107 9.14 -7.79 0.78
N LEU A 108 8.82 -8.99 1.26
CA LEU A 108 7.47 -9.56 1.10
C LEU A 108 6.41 -8.74 1.88
N SER A 109 6.79 -8.19 3.03
CA SER A 109 5.95 -7.29 3.82
C SER A 109 5.69 -5.97 3.09
N ASP A 110 6.69 -5.39 2.43
CA ASP A 110 6.53 -4.19 1.60
C ASP A 110 5.61 -4.42 0.40
N ASN A 111 5.77 -5.56 -0.28
CA ASN A 111 4.85 -5.94 -1.35
C ASN A 111 3.39 -6.01 -0.88
N GLN A 112 3.16 -6.53 0.33
CA GLN A 112 1.83 -6.58 0.94
C GLN A 112 1.33 -5.19 1.35
N LEU A 113 2.22 -4.36 1.93
CA LEU A 113 1.94 -2.99 2.31
C LEU A 113 1.51 -2.14 1.09
N GLU A 114 2.20 -2.28 -0.04
CA GLU A 114 1.83 -1.62 -1.30
C GLU A 114 0.46 -2.13 -1.81
N ALA A 115 0.21 -3.43 -1.74
CA ALA A 115 -1.06 -4.01 -2.15
C ALA A 115 -2.23 -3.47 -1.30
N ASP A 116 -2.03 -3.35 0.01
CA ASP A 116 -3.01 -2.79 0.95
C ASP A 116 -3.27 -1.30 0.68
N TYR A 117 -2.22 -0.52 0.41
CA TYR A 117 -2.37 0.87 0.01
C TYR A 117 -3.16 1.01 -1.30
N ARG A 118 -2.82 0.20 -2.32
CA ARG A 118 -3.53 0.18 -3.62
C ARG A 118 -4.99 -0.27 -3.48
N ALA A 119 -5.29 -1.15 -2.53
CA ALA A 119 -6.64 -1.59 -2.20
C ALA A 119 -7.44 -0.57 -1.35
N GLY A 120 -6.78 0.48 -0.86
CA GLY A 120 -7.39 1.48 0.01
C GLY A 120 -7.75 0.97 1.41
N THR A 121 -7.12 -0.12 1.85
CA THR A 121 -7.32 -0.69 3.20
C THR A 121 -6.56 0.11 4.25
N ILE A 122 -5.46 0.75 3.86
CA ILE A 122 -4.64 1.69 4.67
C ILE A 122 -4.58 3.08 4.04
N THR A 123 -4.26 4.09 4.86
CA THR A 123 -4.04 5.46 4.41
C THR A 123 -2.63 5.67 3.88
N LEU A 124 -2.42 6.74 3.11
CA LEU A 124 -1.07 7.15 2.67
C LEU A 124 -0.11 7.38 3.84
N GLU A 125 -0.61 7.91 4.96
CA GLU A 125 0.20 8.16 6.16
C GLU A 125 0.66 6.85 6.82
N GLN A 126 -0.22 5.85 6.88
CA GLN A 126 0.10 4.51 7.40
C GLN A 126 1.14 3.82 6.50
N TYR A 127 0.89 3.82 5.18
CA TYR A 127 1.82 3.33 4.17
C TYR A 127 3.23 3.94 4.35
N GLN A 128 3.33 5.28 4.30
CA GLN A 128 4.62 5.98 4.43
C GLN A 128 5.30 5.79 5.80
N THR A 129 4.54 5.46 6.84
CA THR A 129 5.11 5.20 8.16
C THR A 129 5.71 3.81 8.23
N GLN A 130 5.03 2.80 7.69
CA GLN A 130 5.53 1.43 7.66
C GLN A 130 6.67 1.27 6.67
N GLU A 131 6.57 1.84 5.46
CA GLU A 131 7.64 1.81 4.46
C GLU A 131 8.96 2.33 5.05
N ARG A 132 8.92 3.48 5.72
CA ARG A 132 10.11 4.06 6.37
C ARG A 132 10.69 3.15 7.46
N GLU A 133 9.85 2.38 8.15
CA GLU A 133 10.32 1.45 9.16
C GLU A 133 10.98 0.22 8.52
N HIS A 134 10.46 -0.27 7.39
CA HIS A 134 11.12 -1.32 6.61
C HIS A 134 12.46 -0.84 6.02
N ASP A 135 12.51 0.34 5.39
CA ASP A 135 13.75 0.96 4.88
C ASP A 135 14.86 0.99 5.97
N ILE A 136 14.50 1.41 7.18
CA ILE A 136 15.44 1.50 8.31
C ILE A 136 15.95 0.12 8.74
N LEU A 137 15.12 -0.91 8.61
CA LEU A 137 15.47 -2.28 9.00
C LEU A 137 16.36 -2.93 7.96
N GLU A 138 16.09 -2.74 6.67
CA GLU A 138 16.93 -3.19 5.55
C GLU A 138 18.29 -2.51 5.59
N ASP A 139 18.35 -1.18 5.80
CA ASP A 139 19.59 -0.43 6.00
C ASP A 139 20.45 -1.02 7.13
N GLN A 140 19.83 -1.52 8.20
CA GLN A 140 20.54 -2.16 9.32
C GLN A 140 21.08 -3.54 8.96
N LEU A 141 20.33 -4.31 8.18
CA LEU A 141 20.75 -5.62 7.67
C LEU A 141 21.93 -5.47 6.71
N GLU A 142 21.84 -4.54 5.76
CA GLU A 142 22.93 -4.22 4.83
C GLU A 142 24.20 -3.78 5.59
N GLN A 143 24.07 -2.91 6.59
CA GLN A 143 25.20 -2.50 7.43
C GLN A 143 25.82 -3.68 8.20
N ALA A 144 24.99 -4.60 8.69
CA ALA A 144 25.47 -5.78 9.41
C ALA A 144 26.20 -6.77 8.48
N GLU A 145 25.69 -6.95 7.27
CA GLU A 145 26.32 -7.76 6.22
C GLU A 145 27.67 -7.18 5.82
N ASN A 146 27.72 -5.90 5.45
CA ASN A 146 28.96 -5.20 5.11
C ASN A 146 30.02 -5.32 6.22
N ALA A 147 29.60 -5.17 7.49
CA ALA A 147 30.49 -5.32 8.64
C ALA A 147 30.96 -6.77 8.84
N LEU A 148 30.11 -7.75 8.55
CA LEU A 148 30.44 -9.17 8.59
C LEU A 148 31.46 -9.51 7.50
N GLU A 149 31.25 -9.07 6.27
CA GLU A 149 32.15 -9.26 5.13
C GLU A 149 33.53 -8.70 5.39
N ALA A 150 33.58 -7.43 5.84
CA ALA A 150 34.83 -6.78 6.20
C ALA A 150 35.60 -7.56 7.29
N ARG A 151 34.89 -8.16 8.25
CA ARG A 151 35.52 -8.95 9.33
C ARG A 151 36.04 -10.31 8.85
N PHE A 152 35.37 -10.91 7.88
CA PHE A 152 35.78 -12.17 7.26
C PHE A 152 36.78 -11.99 6.10
N GLY A 153 37.01 -10.74 5.65
CA GLY A 153 37.89 -10.43 4.53
C GLY A 153 37.32 -10.93 3.21
N ILE A 154 36.00 -10.85 3.07
CA ILE A 154 35.26 -11.21 1.85
C ILE A 154 34.94 -9.90 1.12
N GLU A 155 35.19 -9.87 -0.18
CA GLU A 155 34.75 -8.82 -1.09
C GLU A 155 33.65 -9.46 -1.93
N ASP A 156 32.42 -8.98 -1.80
CA ASP A 156 31.28 -9.34 -2.66
C ASP A 156 31.19 -8.38 -3.87
#